data_AF-A0A1E5RF24-F1
#
_entry.id   AF-A0A1E5RF24-F1
#
_cell.length_a   1.000
_cell.length_b   1.000
_cell.length_c   1.000
_cell.angle_alpha   90.00
_cell.angle_beta   90.00
_cell.angle_gamma   90.00
#
_symmetry.space_group_name_H-M   'P 1'
#
loop_
_entity.id
_entity.type
_entity.pdbx_description
1 polymer ?
#
loop_
_entity_poly.entity_id
_entity_poly.type
_entity_poly.pdbx_seq_one_letter_code
_entity_poly.pdbx_strand_id
1 'polypeptide(L)'
;MLKNFINPLKVFTRNYQLKTTTHKTIDVYPPREPVTMKTQRYRQFVQKDVERLDPSHWRRDLLSAKTPQTVVRTGDIVRVVYHKRPNMKMDDLYGYVLGINKKQHGTLLGSSLLLRNHFAKTAVEVRVPVFSPLIERIDIIKRPERRRRRNKHYYIRDQKTDVGNIEGDVKRRRQLQM
;
A
#
# COMPACT_ATOMS: atom_id res chain seq x y z
N MET A 1 19.80 40.56 104.26
CA MET A 1 18.59 40.20 103.48
C MET A 1 19.02 39.37 102.28
N LEU A 2 18.39 38.21 102.11
CA LEU A 2 18.83 37.08 101.28
C LEU A 2 18.78 37.39 99.78
N LYS A 3 19.84 37.01 99.06
CA LYS A 3 19.89 37.02 97.59
C LYS A 3 19.22 35.75 97.06
N ASN A 4 18.03 35.88 96.47
CA ASN A 4 17.33 34.79 95.82
C ASN A 4 17.99 34.46 94.47
N PHE A 5 18.96 33.55 94.48
CA PHE A 5 19.43 32.87 93.28
C PHE A 5 18.45 31.75 92.92
N ILE A 6 17.46 32.04 92.08
CA ILE A 6 16.70 30.99 91.39
C ILE A 6 17.43 30.76 90.06
N ASN A 7 18.35 29.80 90.04
CA ASN A 7 18.83 29.24 88.77
C ASN A 7 17.71 28.34 88.24
N PRO A 8 17.05 28.67 87.11
CA PRO A 8 16.27 27.66 86.43
C PRO A 8 17.29 26.66 85.89
N LEU A 9 17.32 25.46 86.49
CA LEU A 9 18.05 24.34 85.92
C LEU A 9 17.66 24.25 84.44
N LYS A 10 18.61 24.53 83.55
CA LYS A 10 18.38 24.47 82.10
C LYS A 10 18.18 23.00 81.78
N VAL A 11 16.93 22.54 81.83
CA VAL A 11 16.58 21.15 81.56
C VAL A 11 16.99 20.88 80.11
N PHE A 12 18.06 20.12 79.95
CA PHE A 12 18.57 19.73 78.64
C PHE A 12 17.65 18.63 78.11
N THR A 13 16.54 19.00 77.47
CA THR A 13 15.66 18.01 76.84
C THR A 13 16.37 17.44 75.62
N ARG A 14 16.50 16.11 75.56
CA ARG A 14 17.04 15.42 74.38
C ARG A 14 16.07 15.60 73.21
N ASN A 15 16.38 16.51 72.30
CA ASN A 15 15.62 16.66 71.07
C ASN A 15 16.07 15.58 70.08
N TYR A 16 15.29 14.52 69.93
CA TYR A 16 15.52 13.51 68.90
C TYR A 16 14.96 14.01 67.57
N GLN A 17 15.82 14.45 66.67
CA GLN A 17 15.42 14.78 65.31
C GLN A 17 15.35 13.50 64.48
N LEU A 18 14.14 13.07 64.13
CA LEU A 18 13.94 11.97 63.19
C LEU A 18 14.43 12.43 61.81
N LYS A 19 15.20 11.59 61.11
CA LYS A 19 15.59 11.89 59.73
C LYS A 19 14.33 11.91 58.86
N THR A 20 13.95 13.09 58.40
CA THR A 20 12.88 13.23 57.41
C THR A 20 13.42 12.81 56.04
N THR A 21 12.79 11.81 55.43
CA THR A 21 13.10 11.42 54.05
C THR A 21 12.67 12.53 53.11
N THR A 22 13.61 13.06 52.33
CA THR A 22 13.30 13.99 51.23
C THR A 22 13.37 13.24 49.90
N HIS A 23 12.40 13.49 49.03
CA HIS A 23 12.44 12.96 47.67
C HIS A 23 13.33 13.84 46.80
N LYS A 24 14.25 13.20 46.08
CA LYS A 24 15.07 13.90 45.09
C LYS A 24 14.28 14.03 43.80
N THR A 25 14.36 15.20 43.17
CA THR A 25 13.90 15.38 41.80
C THR A 25 14.82 14.59 40.88
N ILE A 26 14.24 13.69 40.07
CA ILE A 26 14.99 12.87 39.11
C ILE A 26 15.09 13.64 37.80
N ASP A 27 16.31 13.87 37.33
CA ASP A 27 16.54 14.49 36.03
C ASP A 27 16.12 13.54 34.90
N VAL A 28 15.21 14.01 34.03
CA VAL A 28 14.76 13.27 32.85
C VAL A 28 15.45 13.84 31.62
N TYR A 29 16.41 13.10 31.09
CA TYR A 29 17.14 13.50 29.90
C TYR A 29 16.31 13.34 28.62
N PRO A 30 16.46 14.26 27.65
CA PRO A 30 15.78 14.14 26.37
C PRO A 30 16.34 12.98 25.53
N PRO A 31 15.56 12.45 24.58
CA PRO A 31 16.05 11.45 23.64
C PRO A 31 17.14 12.05 22.73
N ARG A 32 18.14 11.23 22.39
CA ARG A 32 19.26 11.63 21.52
C ARG A 32 18.81 12.03 20.11
N GLU A 33 17.82 11.30 19.58
CA GLU A 33 17.21 11.60 18.29
C GLU A 33 15.83 12.20 18.48
N PRO A 34 15.44 13.20 17.66
CA PRO A 34 14.10 13.76 17.74
C PRO A 34 13.08 12.68 17.41
N VAL A 35 12.05 12.56 18.26
CA VAL A 35 10.96 11.59 18.05
C VAL A 35 10.18 12.01 16.81
N THR A 36 10.50 11.39 15.68
CA THR A 36 9.71 11.57 14.46
C THR A 36 8.42 10.77 14.58
N MET A 37 7.31 11.35 14.12
CA MET A 37 6.02 10.67 14.09
C MET A 37 6.14 9.39 13.25
N LYS A 38 5.80 8.23 13.85
CA LYS A 38 5.88 6.91 13.20
C LYS A 38 5.21 6.88 11.82
N THR A 39 4.08 7.58 11.69
CA THR A 39 3.31 7.74 10.45
C THR A 39 4.11 8.42 9.34
N GLN A 40 4.91 9.44 9.66
CA GLN A 40 5.74 10.14 8.68
C GLN A 40 6.87 9.25 8.17
N ARG A 41 7.54 8.53 9.08
CA ARG A 41 8.61 7.58 8.72
C ARG A 41 8.08 6.45 7.83
N TYR A 42 6.89 5.92 8.12
CA TYR A 42 6.23 4.93 7.25
C TYR A 42 5.95 5.48 5.84
N ARG A 43 5.43 6.71 5.73
CA ARG A 43 5.20 7.35 4.42
C ARG A 43 6.48 7.52 3.62
N GLN A 44 7.58 7.94 4.26
CA GLN A 44 8.89 8.07 3.63
C GLN A 44 9.41 6.72 3.12
N PHE A 45 9.27 5.66 3.93
CA PHE A 45 9.66 4.31 3.53
C PHE A 45 8.89 3.82 2.30
N VAL A 46 7.56 3.97 2.33
CA VAL A 46 6.70 3.59 1.20
C VAL A 46 7.06 4.39 -0.05
N GLN A 47 7.29 5.70 0.08
CA GLN A 47 7.66 6.54 -1.05
C GLN A 47 8.95 6.05 -1.71
N LYS A 48 9.98 5.74 -0.90
CA LYS A 48 11.25 5.18 -1.36
C LYS A 48 11.06 3.85 -2.11
N ASP A 49 10.21 2.97 -1.60
CA ASP A 49 9.93 1.69 -2.27
C ASP A 49 9.17 1.87 -3.58
N VAL A 50 8.21 2.79 -3.63
CA VAL A 50 7.46 3.03 -4.87
C VAL A 50 8.36 3.68 -5.93
N GLU A 51 9.25 4.60 -5.55
CA GLU A 51 10.26 5.16 -6.45
C GLU A 51 11.22 4.10 -6.98
N ARG A 52 11.66 3.17 -6.13
CA ARG A 52 12.52 2.05 -6.52
C ARG A 52 11.84 1.12 -7.52
N LEU A 53 10.56 0.81 -7.33
CA LEU A 53 9.83 -0.12 -8.18
C LEU A 53 9.33 0.54 -9.47
N ASP A 54 8.93 1.81 -9.44
CA ASP A 54 8.33 2.56 -10.56
C ASP A 54 8.99 3.93 -10.79
N PRO A 55 10.26 3.95 -11.28
CA PRO A 55 10.98 5.19 -11.55
C PRO A 55 10.38 5.99 -12.71
N SER A 56 9.76 5.32 -13.69
CA SER A 56 9.11 5.95 -14.85
C SER A 56 7.67 6.39 -14.58
N HIS A 57 7.12 6.10 -13.39
CA HIS A 57 5.76 6.49 -12.96
C HIS A 57 4.59 5.88 -13.75
N TRP A 58 4.85 5.02 -14.75
CA TRP A 58 3.79 4.48 -15.61
C TRP A 58 2.82 3.59 -14.84
N ARG A 59 3.28 2.87 -13.81
CA ARG A 59 2.42 1.99 -12.99
C ARG A 59 1.45 2.80 -12.14
N ARG A 60 1.95 3.92 -11.58
CA ARG A 60 1.12 4.88 -10.85
C ARG A 60 0.07 5.52 -11.75
N ASP A 61 0.46 5.93 -12.96
CA ASP A 61 -0.44 6.56 -13.93
C ASP A 61 -1.56 5.62 -14.37
N LEU A 62 -1.24 4.34 -14.55
CA LEU A 62 -2.20 3.29 -14.87
C LEU A 62 -3.32 3.15 -13.81
N LEU A 63 -3.02 3.47 -12.55
CA LEU A 63 -3.97 3.44 -11.42
C LEU A 63 -4.56 4.81 -11.07
N SER A 64 -3.99 5.89 -11.60
CA SER A 64 -4.34 7.26 -11.25
C SER A 64 -5.47 7.76 -12.14
N ALA A 65 -6.54 8.29 -11.53
CA ALA A 65 -7.63 8.90 -12.28
C ALA A 65 -7.22 10.23 -12.95
N LYS A 66 -6.04 10.76 -12.64
CA LYS A 66 -5.54 12.04 -13.17
C LYS A 66 -5.28 11.99 -14.67
N THR A 67 -4.83 10.84 -15.19
CA THR A 67 -4.46 10.68 -16.60
C THR A 67 -5.48 9.77 -17.30
N PRO A 68 -6.59 10.31 -17.83
CA PRO A 68 -7.69 9.49 -18.33
C PRO A 68 -7.30 8.61 -19.54
N GLN A 69 -6.24 8.99 -20.27
CA GLN A 69 -5.76 8.25 -21.43
C GLN A 69 -4.92 7.02 -21.07
N THR A 70 -4.30 6.96 -19.89
CA THR A 70 -3.44 5.83 -19.46
C THR A 70 -4.08 5.01 -18.34
N VAL A 71 -5.05 5.58 -17.62
CA VAL A 71 -5.73 4.87 -16.55
C VAL A 71 -6.46 3.63 -17.06
N VAL A 72 -6.22 2.51 -16.39
CA VAL A 72 -6.99 1.28 -16.60
C VAL A 72 -8.28 1.39 -15.81
N ARG A 73 -9.38 1.00 -16.45
CA ARG A 73 -10.70 0.92 -15.83
C ARG A 73 -11.27 -0.47 -16.00
N THR A 74 -12.22 -0.78 -15.13
CA THR A 74 -12.99 -2.01 -15.25
C THR A 74 -13.73 -2.04 -16.58
N GLY A 75 -13.65 -3.15 -17.29
CA GLY A 75 -14.18 -3.29 -18.65
C GLY A 75 -13.16 -3.16 -19.76
N ASP A 76 -11.96 -2.67 -19.47
CA ASP A 76 -10.88 -2.61 -20.46
C ASP A 76 -10.30 -4.02 -20.67
N ILE A 77 -9.86 -4.29 -21.90
CA ILE A 77 -9.08 -5.48 -22.26
C ILE A 77 -7.61 -5.09 -22.24
N VAL A 78 -6.84 -5.83 -21.46
CA VAL A 78 -5.46 -5.53 -21.13
C VAL A 78 -4.57 -6.71 -21.48
N ARG A 79 -3.34 -6.42 -21.93
CA ARG A 79 -2.24 -7.37 -22.05
C ARG A 79 -1.19 -7.06 -21.00
N VAL A 80 -0.87 -8.03 -20.18
CA VAL A 80 0.23 -7.96 -19.21
C VAL A 80 1.42 -8.66 -19.85
N VAL A 81 2.50 -7.90 -20.04
CA VAL A 81 3.76 -8.40 -20.60
C VAL A 81 4.74 -8.63 -19.46
N TYR A 82 5.26 -9.85 -19.36
CA TYR A 82 6.27 -10.21 -18.37
C TYR A 82 7.67 -10.05 -18.95
N HIS A 83 8.64 -9.72 -18.09
CA HIS A 83 10.04 -9.70 -18.48
C HIS A 83 10.51 -11.09 -18.88
N LYS A 84 11.06 -11.20 -20.10
CA LYS A 84 11.67 -12.43 -20.59
C LYS A 84 13.03 -12.61 -19.93
N ARG A 85 13.15 -13.56 -19.01
CA ARG A 85 14.44 -13.96 -18.41
C ARG A 85 14.79 -15.40 -18.81
N PRO A 86 16.07 -15.77 -18.90
CA PRO A 86 16.48 -17.12 -19.31
C PRO A 86 15.82 -18.22 -18.48
N ASN A 87 15.68 -17.99 -17.17
CA ASN A 87 15.14 -18.96 -16.21
C ASN A 87 13.64 -18.78 -15.92
N MET A 88 12.98 -17.81 -16.56
CA MET A 88 11.55 -17.54 -16.34
C MET A 88 10.87 -17.24 -17.67
N LYS A 89 10.24 -18.28 -18.23
CA LYS A 89 9.38 -18.16 -19.41
C LYS A 89 7.93 -18.11 -18.92
N MET A 90 7.38 -16.90 -18.87
CA MET A 90 5.94 -16.69 -18.70
C MET A 90 5.41 -16.05 -19.98
N ASP A 91 4.30 -16.59 -20.47
CA ASP A 91 3.62 -16.02 -21.61
C ASP A 91 2.86 -14.74 -21.21
N ASP A 92 2.64 -13.89 -22.21
CA ASP A 92 1.87 -12.67 -22.00
C ASP A 92 0.42 -13.02 -21.68
N LEU A 93 -0.13 -12.35 -20.66
CA LEU A 93 -1.49 -12.61 -20.22
C LEU A 93 -2.46 -11.60 -20.83
N TYR A 94 -3.47 -12.09 -21.53
CA TYR A 94 -4.58 -11.28 -21.98
C TYR A 94 -5.77 -11.45 -21.04
N GLY A 95 -6.42 -10.33 -20.71
CA GLY A 95 -7.55 -10.41 -19.80
C GLY A 95 -8.43 -9.19 -19.82
N TYR A 96 -9.71 -9.44 -19.53
CA TYR A 96 -10.67 -8.42 -19.23
C TYR A 96 -10.56 -8.02 -17.77
N VAL A 97 -10.49 -6.72 -17.50
CA VAL A 97 -10.41 -6.20 -16.14
C VAL A 97 -11.78 -6.29 -15.46
N LEU A 98 -11.93 -7.27 -14.56
CA LEU A 98 -13.11 -7.42 -13.71
C LEU A 98 -13.15 -6.42 -12.56
N GLY A 99 -11.98 -6.01 -12.08
CA GLY A 99 -11.88 -5.04 -11.01
C GLY A 99 -10.46 -4.67 -10.69
N ILE A 100 -10.31 -3.46 -10.15
CA ILE A 100 -9.03 -2.91 -9.73
C ILE A 100 -9.05 -2.83 -8.21
N ASN A 101 -8.16 -3.55 -7.55
CA ASN A 101 -7.96 -3.45 -6.12
C ASN A 101 -6.91 -2.37 -5.87
N LYS A 102 -7.36 -1.11 -5.85
CA LYS A 102 -6.51 0.04 -5.56
C LYS A 102 -6.37 0.17 -4.05
N LYS A 103 -5.15 0.02 -3.54
CA LYS A 103 -4.83 0.29 -2.15
C LYS A 103 -4.54 1.78 -1.97
N GLN A 104 -5.06 2.35 -0.89
CA GLN A 104 -4.86 3.76 -0.56
C GLN A 104 -3.58 3.95 0.28
N HIS A 105 -3.17 5.22 0.39
CA HIS A 105 -2.15 5.78 1.28
C HIS A 105 -1.26 4.78 2.04
N GLY A 106 0.02 4.73 1.67
CA GLY A 106 1.00 3.90 2.37
C GLY A 106 1.03 2.43 1.95
N THR A 107 0.00 1.90 1.27
CA THR A 107 -0.01 0.49 0.80
C THR A 107 -0.23 0.38 -0.71
N LEU A 108 0.08 1.45 -1.46
CA LEU A 108 -0.11 1.53 -2.91
C LEU A 108 0.50 0.34 -3.67
N LEU A 109 1.66 -0.14 -3.20
CA LEU A 109 2.40 -1.28 -3.75
C LEU A 109 1.58 -2.58 -3.80
N GLY A 110 0.61 -2.75 -2.89
CA GLY A 110 -0.30 -3.90 -2.87
C GLY A 110 -1.45 -3.80 -3.87
N SER A 111 -1.44 -2.83 -4.78
CA SER A 111 -2.51 -2.67 -5.78
C SER A 111 -2.42 -3.75 -6.86
N SER A 112 -3.57 -4.30 -7.24
CA SER A 112 -3.64 -5.42 -8.18
C SER A 112 -4.83 -5.32 -9.13
N LEU A 113 -4.69 -5.85 -10.33
CA LEU A 113 -5.77 -6.04 -11.30
C LEU A 113 -6.33 -7.45 -11.17
N LEU A 114 -7.66 -7.60 -11.19
CA LEU A 114 -8.31 -8.90 -11.36
C LEU A 114 -8.71 -9.03 -12.83
N LEU A 115 -8.05 -9.96 -13.51
CA LEU A 115 -8.25 -10.25 -14.92
C LEU A 115 -9.03 -11.54 -15.09
N ARG A 116 -9.93 -11.60 -16.07
CA ARG A 116 -10.64 -12.81 -16.50
C ARG A 116 -10.44 -13.04 -17.99
N ASN A 117 -10.24 -14.30 -18.38
CA ASN A 117 -10.20 -14.76 -19.76
C ASN A 117 -10.84 -16.15 -19.84
N HIS A 118 -11.28 -16.55 -21.04
CA HIS A 118 -11.61 -17.95 -21.34
C HIS A 118 -10.53 -18.55 -22.22
N PHE A 119 -9.87 -19.58 -21.70
CA PHE A 119 -8.96 -20.41 -22.48
C PHE A 119 -9.74 -21.61 -23.00
N ALA A 120 -9.97 -21.63 -24.32
CA ALA A 120 -10.88 -22.56 -24.96
C ALA A 120 -12.29 -22.55 -24.33
N LYS A 121 -12.61 -23.51 -23.46
CA LYS A 121 -13.90 -23.64 -22.76
C LYS A 121 -13.79 -23.44 -21.25
N THR A 122 -12.60 -23.11 -20.74
CA THR A 122 -12.33 -22.97 -19.31
C THR A 122 -12.11 -21.51 -18.96
N ALA A 123 -12.91 -21.00 -18.04
CA ALA A 123 -12.73 -19.65 -17.50
C ALA A 123 -11.55 -19.63 -16.52
N VAL A 124 -10.64 -18.67 -16.70
CA VAL A 124 -9.48 -18.47 -15.82
C VAL A 124 -9.47 -17.03 -15.32
N GLU A 125 -9.28 -16.87 -14.01
CA GLU A 125 -9.11 -15.58 -13.37
C GLU A 125 -7.73 -15.47 -12.73
N VAL A 126 -7.07 -14.34 -12.96
CA VAL A 126 -5.72 -14.09 -12.45
C VAL A 126 -5.69 -12.73 -11.79
N ARG A 127 -5.15 -12.69 -10.56
CA ARG A 127 -4.85 -11.44 -9.87
C ARG A 127 -3.41 -11.05 -10.12
N VAL A 128 -3.21 -9.93 -10.82
CA VAL A 128 -1.89 -9.43 -11.20
C VAL A 128 -1.53 -8.23 -10.33
N PRO A 129 -0.49 -8.32 -9.46
CA PRO A 129 0.02 -7.16 -8.71
C PRO A 129 0.73 -6.18 -9.64
N VAL A 130 0.27 -4.93 -9.70
CA VAL A 130 0.73 -3.94 -10.69
C VAL A 130 2.19 -3.56 -10.49
N PHE A 131 2.63 -3.46 -9.23
CA PHE A 131 4.00 -3.08 -8.87
C PHE A 131 4.98 -4.25 -8.84
N SER A 132 4.62 -5.41 -9.42
CA SER A 132 5.55 -6.53 -9.50
C SER A 132 6.71 -6.23 -10.44
N PRO A 133 7.97 -6.49 -10.04
CA PRO A 133 9.13 -6.33 -10.91
C PRO A 133 9.21 -7.41 -11.99
N LEU A 134 8.29 -8.38 -11.98
CA LEU A 134 8.17 -9.39 -13.04
C LEU A 134 7.49 -8.82 -14.28
N ILE A 135 6.68 -7.78 -14.11
CA ILE A 135 5.89 -7.17 -15.17
C ILE A 135 6.68 -6.05 -15.81
N GLU A 136 6.85 -6.16 -17.11
CA GLU A 136 7.53 -5.17 -17.93
C GLU A 136 6.61 -3.98 -18.23
N ARG A 137 5.42 -4.26 -18.76
CA ARG A 137 4.40 -3.26 -19.07
C ARG A 137 3.02 -3.87 -19.09
N ILE A 138 2.02 -2.99 -19.06
CA ILE A 138 0.61 -3.35 -19.14
C ILE A 138 -0.03 -2.51 -20.23
N ASP A 139 -0.41 -3.16 -21.32
CA ASP A 139 -0.92 -2.52 -22.53
C ASP A 139 -2.45 -2.58 -22.56
N ILE A 140 -3.12 -1.44 -22.79
CA ILE A 140 -4.57 -1.40 -22.99
C ILE A 140 -4.85 -1.69 -24.47
N ILE A 141 -5.40 -2.85 -24.77
CA ILE A 141 -5.66 -3.29 -26.16
C ILE A 141 -6.98 -2.72 -26.67
N LYS A 142 -8.02 -2.81 -25.84
CA LYS A 142 -9.37 -2.41 -26.24
C LYS A 142 -10.09 -1.76 -25.07
N ARG A 143 -10.67 -0.59 -25.32
CA ARG A 143 -11.65 0.01 -24.41
C ARG A 143 -13.06 -0.41 -24.83
N PRO A 144 -13.99 -0.60 -23.87
CA PRO A 144 -15.36 -0.87 -24.21
C PRO A 144 -16.01 0.40 -24.79
N GLU A 145 -16.80 0.23 -25.85
CA GLU A 145 -17.57 1.32 -26.47
C GLU A 145 -18.46 2.02 -25.43
N ARG A 146 -19.23 1.20 -24.70
CA ARG A 146 -20.03 1.65 -23.57
C ARG A 146 -19.58 0.99 -22.29
N ARG A 147 -19.24 1.81 -21.29
CA ARG A 147 -18.90 1.32 -19.95
C ARG A 147 -20.13 0.80 -19.24
N ARG A 148 -19.98 -0.37 -18.61
CA ARG A 148 -20.99 -0.90 -17.69
C ARG A 148 -21.00 -0.03 -16.42
N ARG A 149 -22.14 0.02 -15.73
CA ARG A 149 -22.39 1.00 -14.65
C ARG A 149 -21.59 0.75 -13.37
N ARG A 150 -21.21 -0.49 -13.05
CA ARG A 150 -20.58 -0.84 -11.76
C ARG A 150 -19.06 -0.74 -11.83
N ASN A 151 -18.44 -0.28 -10.75
CA ASN A 151 -16.98 -0.20 -10.64
C ASN A 151 -16.27 -1.57 -10.70
N LYS A 152 -16.95 -2.66 -10.34
CA LYS A 152 -16.43 -4.04 -10.42
C LYS A 152 -17.44 -4.90 -11.16
N HIS A 153 -16.98 -5.65 -12.15
CA HIS A 153 -17.79 -6.45 -13.07
C HIS A 153 -17.87 -7.92 -12.63
N TYR A 154 -17.82 -8.20 -11.33
CA TYR A 154 -17.89 -9.56 -10.79
C TYR A 154 -19.15 -10.33 -11.19
N TYR A 155 -20.24 -9.61 -11.44
CA TYR A 155 -21.54 -10.17 -11.79
C TYR A 155 -21.56 -10.77 -13.20
N ILE A 156 -20.57 -10.51 -14.05
CA ILE A 156 -20.61 -10.90 -15.47
C ILE A 156 -20.21 -12.37 -15.66
N ARG A 157 -19.61 -12.97 -14.63
CA ARG A 157 -19.15 -14.36 -14.63
C ARG A 157 -20.31 -15.29 -14.94
N ASP A 158 -20.09 -16.17 -15.90
CA ASP A 158 -21.03 -17.24 -16.29
C ASP A 158 -22.41 -16.72 -16.74
N GLN A 159 -22.50 -15.42 -17.05
CA GLN A 159 -23.68 -14.81 -17.65
C GLN A 159 -23.49 -14.69 -19.16
N LYS A 160 -24.58 -14.38 -19.88
CA LYS A 160 -24.51 -14.03 -21.31
C LYS A 160 -23.53 -12.89 -21.63
N THR A 161 -23.27 -12.03 -20.64
CA THR A 161 -22.34 -10.89 -20.77
C THR A 161 -20.91 -11.18 -20.32
N ASP A 162 -20.61 -12.46 -20.05
CA ASP A 162 -19.27 -12.92 -19.72
C ASP A 162 -18.30 -12.68 -20.89
N VAL A 163 -17.03 -12.77 -20.57
CA VAL A 163 -15.93 -12.60 -21.50
C VAL A 163 -15.76 -13.88 -22.30
N GLY A 164 -15.52 -13.77 -23.60
CA GLY A 164 -15.17 -14.92 -24.44
C GLY A 164 -13.66 -15.19 -24.42
N ASN A 165 -13.19 -15.94 -25.43
CA ASN A 165 -11.77 -16.13 -25.67
C ASN A 165 -11.13 -14.86 -26.25
N ILE A 166 -10.52 -14.05 -25.38
CA ILE A 166 -9.95 -12.75 -25.73
C ILE A 166 -8.73 -12.90 -26.64
N GLU A 167 -7.89 -13.90 -26.40
CA GLU A 167 -6.67 -14.12 -27.19
C GLU A 167 -7.00 -14.44 -28.64
N GLY A 168 -8.01 -15.29 -28.85
CA GLY A 168 -8.54 -15.58 -30.18
C GLY A 168 -9.04 -14.31 -30.89
N ASP A 169 -9.80 -13.47 -30.18
CA ASP A 169 -10.32 -12.21 -30.73
C ASP A 169 -9.23 -11.21 -31.11
N VAL A 170 -8.15 -11.14 -30.33
CA VAL A 170 -7.00 -10.27 -30.62
C VAL A 170 -6.22 -10.80 -31.82
N LYS A 171 -5.98 -12.11 -31.88
CA LYS A 171 -5.28 -12.74 -33.02
C LYS A 171 -6.02 -12.54 -34.34
N ARG A 172 -7.35 -12.75 -34.35
CA ARG A 172 -8.18 -12.53 -35.54
C ARG A 172 -8.13 -11.08 -36.02
N ARG A 173 -8.21 -10.11 -35.09
CA ARG A 173 -8.11 -8.69 -35.44
C ARG A 173 -6.76 -8.31 -36.04
N ARG A 174 -5.67 -8.89 -35.53
CA ARG A 174 -4.33 -8.64 -36.06
C ARG A 174 -4.17 -9.18 -37.49
N GLN A 175 -4.76 -10.33 -37.80
CA GLN A 175 -4.73 -10.90 -39.15
C GLN A 175 -5.50 -10.06 -40.16
N LEU A 176 -6.62 -9.44 -39.76
CA LEU A 176 -7.42 -8.57 -40.63
C LEU A 176 -6.77 -7.22 -40.95
N GLN A 177 -5.74 -6.82 -40.20
CA GLN A 177 -5.00 -5.57 -40.39
C GLN A 177 -3.75 -5.73 -41.24
N MET A 178 -3.39 -6.97 -41.59
CA MET A 178 -2.34 -7.32 -42.55
C MET A 178 -2.98 -7.52 -43.93
#